data_AF-A0A1I1QVI3-F1
#
_entry.id   AF-A0A1I1QVI3-F1
#
_cell.length_a   1.000
_cell.length_b   1.000
_cell.length_c   1.000
_cell.angle_alpha   90.00
_cell.angle_beta   90.00
_cell.angle_gamma   90.00
#
_symmetry.space_group_name_H-M   'P 1'
#
loop_
_entity.id
_entity.type
_entity.pdbx_description
1 polymer ?
#
loop_
_entity_poly.entity_id
_entity_poly.type
_entity_poly.pdbx_seq_one_letter_code
_entity_poly.pdbx_strand_id
1 'polypeptide(L)'
;MSRYRARGKLAAALMPILCGFQAGVVQAEARLPLSALEAPREMAEWVAWPPLRGVIQGLAEPGTRLVIRHPGGDRGTLRARELAARLQALGVAPRRLELRPGGAAAALELTIETTDKGNAE
;
A
#
# COMPACT_ATOMS: atom_id res chain seq x y z
N MET A 1 66.34 9.92 27.91
CA MET A 1 65.48 10.22 26.75
C MET A 1 64.10 9.60 26.96
N SER A 2 63.11 10.44 27.32
CA SER A 2 61.87 10.68 26.56
C SER A 2 60.93 9.45 26.51
N ARG A 3 60.09 9.25 27.53
CA ARG A 3 58.65 9.62 27.58
C ARG A 3 57.87 9.23 26.32
N TYR A 4 57.04 8.18 26.40
CA TYR A 4 55.74 8.17 25.73
C TYR A 4 54.64 7.75 26.68
N ARG A 5 53.58 8.57 26.64
CA ARG A 5 52.48 8.72 27.58
C ARG A 5 51.36 7.75 27.24
N ALA A 6 50.64 7.36 28.28
CA ALA A 6 49.32 6.75 28.28
C ALA A 6 48.37 7.29 27.20
N ARG A 7 47.49 6.41 26.71
CA ARG A 7 46.10 6.76 26.38
C ARG A 7 45.24 5.49 26.34
N GLY A 8 44.51 5.29 27.44
CA GLY A 8 43.48 4.28 27.56
C GLY A 8 42.44 4.47 26.46
N LYS A 9 42.08 3.37 25.82
CA LYS A 9 41.06 3.32 24.78
C LYS A 9 39.71 3.67 25.42
N LEU A 10 39.20 4.86 25.13
CA LEU A 10 37.82 5.21 25.45
C LEU A 10 36.91 4.30 24.62
N ALA A 11 36.26 3.36 25.29
CA ALA A 11 35.15 2.60 24.74
C ALA A 11 33.96 3.55 24.59
N ALA A 12 33.87 4.21 23.43
CA ALA A 12 32.66 4.94 23.05
C ALA A 12 31.61 3.90 22.64
N ALA A 13 30.63 3.72 23.53
CA ALA A 13 29.54 2.78 23.38
C ALA A 13 28.78 3.03 22.07
N LEU A 14 28.61 1.94 21.32
CA LEU A 14 27.60 1.78 20.28
C LEU A 14 26.24 2.13 20.86
N MET A 15 25.64 3.23 20.40
CA MET A 15 24.22 3.46 20.55
C MET A 15 23.68 3.65 19.14
N PRO A 16 23.27 2.57 18.43
CA PRO A 16 22.50 2.76 17.21
C PRO A 16 21.21 3.45 17.63
N ILE A 17 21.07 4.70 17.19
CA ILE A 17 19.80 5.41 17.18
C ILE A 17 18.87 4.54 16.34
N LEU A 18 18.07 3.72 17.01
CA LEU A 18 16.91 3.05 16.45
C LEU A 18 15.91 4.15 16.07
N CYS A 19 16.18 4.81 14.95
CA CYS A 19 15.21 5.64 14.28
C CYS A 19 14.17 4.69 13.68
N GLY A 20 13.23 4.24 14.52
CA GLY A 20 12.04 3.52 14.12
C GLY A 20 11.10 4.47 13.38
N PHE A 21 11.50 4.92 12.20
CA PHE A 21 10.59 5.57 11.27
C PHE A 21 9.83 4.44 10.56
N GLN A 22 8.72 4.01 11.18
CA GLN A 22 7.75 3.12 10.56
C GLN A 22 7.03 3.90 9.45
N ALA A 23 7.73 4.17 8.35
CA ALA A 23 7.08 4.48 7.09
C ALA A 23 6.25 3.24 6.76
N GLY A 24 4.92 3.39 6.68
CA GLY A 24 4.02 2.31 6.30
C GLY A 24 4.57 1.60 5.07
N VAL A 25 4.98 0.34 5.24
CA VAL A 25 5.58 -0.42 4.17
C VAL A 25 4.50 -0.65 3.11
N VAL A 26 4.67 -0.06 1.94
CA VAL A 26 3.82 -0.35 0.78
C VAL A 26 4.15 -1.78 0.35
N GLN A 27 3.21 -2.70 0.59
CA GLN A 27 3.43 -4.11 0.32
C GLN A 27 3.15 -4.50 -1.14
N ALA A 28 2.26 -3.76 -1.81
CA ALA A 28 1.97 -3.96 -3.22
C ALA A 28 1.51 -2.64 -3.85
N GLU A 29 2.00 -2.39 -5.07
CA GLU A 29 1.57 -1.28 -5.91
C GLU A 29 1.18 -1.81 -7.29
N ALA A 30 0.00 -1.41 -7.76
CA ALA A 30 -0.46 -1.72 -9.10
C ALA A 30 -1.10 -0.50 -9.75
N ARG A 31 -0.88 -0.34 -11.05
CA ARG A 31 -1.49 0.73 -11.84
C ARG A 31 -2.40 0.15 -12.90
N LEU A 32 -3.65 0.58 -12.87
CA LEU A 32 -4.71 0.08 -13.74
C LEU A 32 -5.18 1.20 -14.67
N PRO A 33 -4.86 1.17 -15.97
CA PRO A 33 -5.39 2.14 -16.92
C PRO A 33 -6.93 2.13 -16.91
N LEU A 34 -7.56 3.30 -16.97
CA LEU A 34 -9.03 3.39 -16.95
C LEU A 34 -9.66 2.65 -18.14
N SER A 35 -9.00 2.66 -19.30
CA SER A 35 -9.42 1.90 -20.49
C SER A 35 -9.39 0.39 -20.27
N ALA A 36 -8.45 -0.11 -19.47
CA ALA A 36 -8.35 -1.53 -19.19
C ALA A 36 -9.46 -2.03 -18.25
N LEU A 37 -10.07 -1.14 -17.46
CA LEU A 37 -11.23 -1.45 -16.60
C LEU A 37 -12.55 -1.57 -17.39
N GLU A 38 -12.54 -1.23 -18.68
CA GLU A 38 -13.72 -1.30 -19.56
C GLU A 38 -13.86 -2.69 -20.20
N ALA A 39 -12.77 -3.46 -20.25
CA ALA A 39 -12.71 -4.76 -20.91
C ALA A 39 -13.38 -5.90 -20.11
N PRO A 40 -13.05 -6.14 -18.82
CA PRO A 40 -13.47 -7.37 -18.18
C PRO A 40 -14.94 -7.27 -17.75
N ARG A 41 -15.78 -8.13 -18.34
CA ARG A 41 -17.23 -8.13 -18.12
C ARG A 41 -17.63 -9.07 -16.98
N GLU A 42 -16.93 -10.19 -16.85
CA GLU A 42 -17.23 -11.21 -15.85
C GLU A 42 -16.21 -11.21 -14.70
N MET A 43 -16.67 -11.63 -13.52
CA MET A 43 -15.83 -11.67 -12.31
C MET A 43 -14.58 -12.56 -12.48
N ALA A 44 -14.70 -13.68 -13.22
CA ALA A 44 -13.59 -14.59 -13.48
C ALA A 44 -12.41 -13.90 -14.18
N GLU A 45 -12.69 -12.95 -15.08
CA GLU A 45 -11.67 -12.19 -15.80
C GLU A 45 -10.90 -11.25 -14.87
N TRP A 46 -11.57 -10.68 -13.87
CA TRP A 46 -10.94 -9.81 -12.86
C TRP A 46 -9.95 -10.57 -11.99
N VAL A 47 -10.30 -11.79 -11.57
CA VAL A 47 -9.43 -12.65 -10.74
C VAL A 47 -8.22 -13.15 -11.54
N ALA A 48 -8.39 -13.38 -12.85
CA ALA A 48 -7.31 -13.76 -13.74
C ALA A 48 -6.34 -12.61 -14.03
N TRP A 49 -6.73 -11.36 -13.77
CA TRP A 49 -5.94 -10.19 -14.16
C TRP A 49 -4.69 -10.02 -13.28
N PRO A 50 -3.46 -10.11 -13.83
CA PRO A 50 -2.24 -10.16 -13.03
C PRO A 50 -2.03 -9.00 -12.04
N PRO A 51 -2.32 -7.72 -12.39
CA PRO A 51 -2.11 -6.61 -11.45
C PRO A 51 -3.01 -6.69 -10.22
N LEU A 52 -4.20 -7.31 -10.35
CA LEU A 52 -5.14 -7.44 -9.24
C LEU A 52 -4.76 -8.59 -8.30
N ARG A 53 -4.13 -9.65 -8.83
CA ARG A 53 -3.72 -10.82 -8.04
C ARG A 53 -2.76 -10.42 -6.91
N GLY A 54 -1.74 -9.62 -7.20
CA GLY A 54 -0.78 -9.17 -6.19
C GLY A 54 -1.44 -8.32 -5.09
N VAL A 55 -2.39 -7.46 -5.48
CA VAL A 55 -3.17 -6.64 -4.55
C VAL A 55 -4.07 -7.49 -3.66
N ILE A 56 -4.77 -8.48 -4.23
CA ILE A 56 -5.61 -9.42 -3.48
C ILE A 56 -4.77 -10.25 -2.50
N GLN A 57 -3.59 -10.71 -2.92
CA GLN A 57 -2.66 -11.43 -2.05
C GLN A 57 -2.15 -10.55 -0.89
N GLY A 58 -1.81 -9.28 -1.14
CA GLY A 58 -1.43 -8.33 -0.08
C GLY A 58 -2.56 -8.00 0.89
N LEU A 59 -3.82 -8.15 0.47
CA LEU A 59 -4.98 -8.08 1.36
C LEU A 59 -5.18 -9.35 2.20
N ALA A 60 -4.49 -10.47 1.94
CA ALA A 60 -4.57 -11.63 2.83
C ALA A 60 -3.95 -11.31 4.21
N GLU A 61 -2.95 -10.43 4.24
CA GLU A 61 -2.31 -10.00 5.49
C GLU A 61 -3.31 -9.24 6.38
N PRO A 62 -3.47 -9.63 7.65
CA PRO A 62 -4.32 -8.90 8.59
C PRO A 62 -3.73 -7.52 8.89
N GLY A 63 -4.60 -6.55 9.15
CA GLY A 63 -4.16 -5.19 9.45
C GLY A 63 -3.61 -4.44 8.24
N THR A 64 -3.98 -4.81 7.02
CA THR A 64 -3.73 -4.01 5.82
C THR A 64 -5.03 -3.49 5.22
N ARG A 65 -4.96 -2.34 4.53
CA ARG A 65 -6.04 -1.79 3.71
C ARG A 65 -5.54 -1.53 2.28
N LEU A 66 -6.44 -1.63 1.33
CA LEU A 66 -6.22 -1.20 -0.04
C LEU A 66 -6.73 0.22 -0.22
N VAL A 67 -5.84 1.07 -0.72
CA VAL A 67 -6.14 2.41 -1.20
C VAL A 67 -6.25 2.38 -2.71
N ILE A 68 -7.39 2.83 -3.23
CA ILE A 68 -7.68 3.00 -4.65
C ILE A 68 -7.66 4.50 -4.91
N ARG A 69 -6.53 5.00 -5.39
CA ARG A 69 -6.38 6.40 -5.78
C ARG A 69 -6.88 6.60 -7.21
N HIS A 70 -7.68 7.64 -7.44
CA HIS A 70 -8.36 7.87 -8.72
C HIS A 70 -8.31 9.35 -9.15
N PRO A 71 -8.27 9.67 -10.45
CA PRO A 71 -8.08 11.04 -10.97
C PRO A 71 -9.22 12.02 -10.66
N GLY A 72 -10.23 11.60 -9.90
CA GLY A 72 -11.48 12.34 -9.73
C GLY A 72 -12.32 12.35 -11.02
N GLY A 73 -13.22 13.33 -11.11
CA GLY A 73 -14.24 13.40 -12.16
C GLY A 73 -15.22 12.22 -12.13
N ASP A 74 -16.27 12.32 -12.95
CA ASP A 74 -17.32 11.30 -12.97
C ASP A 74 -16.78 9.94 -13.41
N ARG A 75 -15.99 9.93 -14.49
CA ARG A 75 -15.43 8.70 -15.05
C ARG A 75 -14.47 8.01 -14.08
N GLY A 76 -13.53 8.74 -13.49
CA GLY A 76 -12.56 8.17 -12.55
C GLY A 76 -13.24 7.67 -11.27
N THR A 77 -14.17 8.44 -10.73
CA THR A 77 -14.93 8.08 -9.52
C THR A 77 -15.81 6.85 -9.77
N LEU A 78 -16.50 6.79 -10.91
CA LEU A 78 -17.31 5.63 -11.29
C LEU A 78 -16.46 4.36 -11.37
N ARG A 79 -15.33 4.41 -12.08
CA ARG A 79 -14.44 3.25 -12.23
C ARG A 79 -13.84 2.78 -10.90
N ALA A 80 -13.47 3.71 -10.02
CA ALA A 80 -12.98 3.38 -8.68
C ALA A 80 -14.04 2.67 -7.83
N ARG A 81 -15.30 3.15 -7.88
CA ARG A 81 -16.43 2.51 -7.19
C ARG A 81 -16.76 1.13 -7.76
N GLU A 82 -16.75 0.96 -9.08
CA GLU A 82 -16.95 -0.33 -9.72
C GLU A 82 -15.89 -1.34 -9.28
N LEU A 83 -14.61 -0.94 -9.27
CA LEU A 83 -13.53 -1.80 -8.78
C LEU A 83 -13.74 -2.18 -7.30
N ALA A 84 -14.08 -1.21 -6.44
CA ALA A 84 -14.37 -1.48 -5.04
C ALA A 84 -15.56 -2.43 -4.85
N ALA A 85 -16.62 -2.29 -5.64
CA ALA A 85 -17.77 -3.19 -5.59
C ALA A 85 -17.41 -4.62 -6.02
N ARG A 86 -16.57 -4.77 -7.06
CA ARG A 86 -16.08 -6.08 -7.49
C ARG A 86 -15.19 -6.74 -6.44
N LEU A 87 -14.28 -5.98 -5.83
CA LEU A 87 -13.43 -6.48 -4.74
C LEU A 87 -14.26 -6.91 -3.52
N GLN A 88 -15.33 -6.17 -3.20
CA GLN A 88 -16.27 -6.59 -2.15
C GLN A 88 -16.97 -7.90 -2.50
N ALA A 89 -17.40 -8.09 -3.75
CA ALA A 89 -17.97 -9.34 -4.21
C ALA A 89 -16.98 -10.52 -4.17
N LEU A 90 -15.67 -10.25 -4.22
CA LEU A 90 -14.61 -11.23 -3.99
C LEU A 90 -14.28 -11.47 -2.50
N GLY A 91 -15.02 -10.84 -1.58
CA GLY A 91 -14.88 -11.04 -0.15
C GLY A 91 -14.02 -10.00 0.58
N VAL A 92 -13.56 -8.94 -0.09
CA VAL A 92 -12.82 -7.87 0.58
C VAL A 92 -13.78 -7.00 1.40
N ALA A 93 -13.58 -6.97 2.72
CA ALA A 93 -14.43 -6.18 3.60
C ALA A 93 -14.38 -4.67 3.26
N PRO A 94 -15.51 -3.95 3.22
CA PRO A 94 -15.55 -2.53 2.83
C PRO A 94 -14.63 -1.63 3.65
N ARG A 95 -14.49 -1.91 4.96
CA ARG A 95 -13.58 -1.18 5.86
C ARG A 95 -12.11 -1.24 5.46
N ARG A 96 -11.72 -2.25 4.68
CA ARG A 96 -10.36 -2.45 4.17
C ARG A 96 -10.14 -1.80 2.81
N LEU A 97 -11.15 -1.14 2.25
CA LEU A 97 -11.06 -0.38 1.02
C LEU A 97 -11.14 1.11 1.33
N GLU A 98 -10.32 1.90 0.66
CA GLU A 98 -10.37 3.36 0.73
C GLU A 98 -10.29 3.94 -0.68
N LEU A 99 -11.26 4.78 -1.04
CA LEU A 99 -11.20 5.54 -2.29
C LEU A 99 -10.61 6.91 -1.99
N ARG A 100 -9.49 7.27 -2.65
CA ARG A 100 -8.88 8.59 -2.50
C ARG A 100 -8.85 9.32 -3.85
N PRO A 101 -9.35 10.56 -3.96
CA PRO A 101 -9.15 11.35 -5.15
C PRO A 101 -7.67 11.78 -5.31
N GLY A 102 -7.29 12.11 -6.54
CA GLY A 102 -5.94 12.53 -6.93
C GLY A 102 -5.16 11.44 -7.66
N GLY A 103 -3.90 11.69 -7.99
CA GLY A 103 -3.05 10.72 -8.71
C GLY A 103 -3.14 10.84 -10.24
N ALA A 104 -2.86 9.73 -10.93
CA ALA A 104 -2.72 9.71 -12.39
C ALA A 104 -4.03 9.99 -13.16
N ALA A 105 -3.97 10.92 -14.13
CA ALA A 105 -5.13 11.37 -14.93
C ALA A 105 -5.93 10.25 -15.66
N ALA A 106 -5.28 9.16 -16.03
CA ALA A 106 -5.88 8.10 -16.85
C ALA A 106 -5.76 6.70 -16.24
N ALA A 107 -5.53 6.59 -14.93
CA ALA A 107 -5.37 5.31 -14.25
C ALA A 107 -5.92 5.33 -12.83
N LEU A 108 -6.25 4.14 -12.31
CA LEU A 108 -6.35 3.90 -10.88
C LEU A 108 -4.98 3.44 -10.36
N GLU A 109 -4.59 3.95 -9.21
CA GLU A 109 -3.38 3.54 -8.50
C GLU A 109 -3.81 2.76 -7.26
N LEU A 110 -3.33 1.53 -7.13
CA LEU A 110 -3.67 0.60 -6.08
C LEU A 110 -2.46 0.46 -5.15
N THR A 111 -2.66 0.72 -3.86
CA THR A 111 -1.61 0.64 -2.86
C THR A 111 -2.11 -0.13 -1.64
N ILE A 112 -1.35 -1.11 -1.18
CA ILE A 112 -1.59 -1.75 0.13
C ILE A 112 -0.85 -0.99 1.21
N GLU A 113 -1.59 -0.48 2.19
CA GLU A 113 -1.08 0.22 3.36
C GLU A 113 -1.35 -0.61 4.61
N THR A 114 -0.40 -0.68 5.54
CA THR A 114 -0.65 -1.23 6.87
C THR A 114 -1.56 -0.28 7.64
N THR A 115 -2.67 -0.79 8.17
CA THR A 115 -3.47 -0.11 9.17
C THR A 115 -2.67 -0.15 10.46
N ASP A 116 -1.94 0.92 10.77
CA ASP A 116 -1.30 1.07 12.07
C ASP A 116 -2.38 0.90 13.15
N LYS A 117 -2.27 -0.18 13.94
CA LYS A 117 -3.03 -0.32 15.18
C LYS A 117 -2.35 0.56 16.23
N GLY A 118 -2.40 1.86 16.04
CA GLY A 118 -2.07 2.88 17.03
C GLY A 118 -3.34 3.41 17.66
N ASN A 119 -3.85 2.67 18.64
CA ASN A 119 -4.73 3.04 19.77
C ASN A 119 -5.61 1.85 20.14
N ALA A 120 -4.94 0.89 20.80
CA ALA A 120 -5.62 0.11 21.82
C ALA A 120 -5.84 1.01 23.03
N GLU A 121 -7.04 0.90 23.60
CA GLU A 121 -7.49 1.38 24.91
C GLU A 121 -7.98 2.83 25.01
#